data_AF-A0A7C0Z9S7-F1
#
_entry.id   AF-A0A7C0Z9S7-F1
#
_cell.length_a   1.000
_cell.length_b   1.000
_cell.length_c   1.000
_cell.angle_alpha   90.00
_cell.angle_beta   90.00
_cell.angle_gamma   90.00
#
_symmetry.space_group_name_H-M   'P 1'
#
loop_
_entity.id
_entity.type
_entity.pdbx_description
1 polymer ?
#
loop_
_entity_poly.entity_id
_entity_poly.type
_entity_poly.pdbx_seq_one_letter_code
_entity_poly.pdbx_strand_id
1 'polypeptide(L)'
;ENLERELPKHGISYVYLGDLLGGFRRGGYEKYMESEDYMRGISRLLELAEEHKVVIMCVERNVRGCHRRYISRTLEEAGVEVIHL
;
A
#
# COMPACT_ATOMS: atom_id res chain seq x y z
N GLU A 1 -16.24 0.47 2.86
CA GLU A 1 -17.45 1.24 3.20
C GLU A 1 -17.35 2.07 4.47
N ASN A 2 -16.91 1.52 5.62
CA ASN A 2 -16.86 2.33 6.85
C ASN A 2 -15.69 3.34 6.85
N LEU A 3 -14.47 2.91 6.53
CA LEU A 3 -13.27 3.78 6.57
C LEU A 3 -13.32 4.97 5.61
N GLU A 4 -13.76 4.75 4.38
CA GLU A 4 -13.90 5.80 3.36
C GLU A 4 -14.87 6.91 3.80
N ARG A 5 -15.86 6.58 4.63
CA ARG A 5 -16.84 7.53 5.16
C ARG A 5 -16.41 8.15 6.49
N GLU A 6 -15.73 7.40 7.36
CA GLU A 6 -15.38 7.87 8.70
C GLU A 6 -14.06 8.66 8.73
N LEU A 7 -13.01 8.23 8.02
CA LEU A 7 -11.71 8.88 8.06
C LEU A 7 -11.75 10.36 7.65
N PRO A 8 -12.48 10.76 6.57
CA PRO A 8 -12.57 12.17 6.20
C PRO A 8 -13.20 13.04 7.30
N LYS A 9 -14.10 12.50 8.12
CA LYS A 9 -14.70 13.24 9.26
C LYS A 9 -13.66 13.57 10.34
N HIS A 10 -12.55 12.84 10.36
CA HIS A 10 -11.41 13.06 11.26
C HIS A 10 -10.24 13.78 10.56
N GLY A 11 -10.46 14.34 9.35
CA GLY A 11 -9.42 15.04 8.59
C GLY A 11 -8.39 14.12 7.95
N ILE A 12 -8.70 12.81 7.83
CA ILE A 12 -7.81 11.81 7.22
C ILE A 12 -8.36 11.46 5.85
N SER A 13 -7.61 11.78 4.81
CA SER A 13 -7.93 11.34 3.44
C SER A 13 -7.81 9.82 3.33
N TYR A 14 -8.76 9.21 2.63
CA TYR A 14 -8.74 7.77 2.36
C TYR A 14 -8.54 7.52 0.87
N VAL A 15 -7.57 6.68 0.53
CA VAL A 15 -7.31 6.23 -0.85
C VAL A 15 -7.32 4.70 -0.85
N TYR A 16 -8.16 4.12 -1.69
CA TYR A 16 -8.19 2.67 -1.90
C TYR A 16 -7.25 2.29 -3.04
N LEU A 17 -6.27 1.42 -2.74
CA LEU A 17 -5.34 0.84 -3.72
C LEU A 17 -5.38 -0.71 -3.67
N GLY A 18 -6.46 -1.31 -3.19
CA GLY A 18 -6.55 -2.77 -3.02
C GLY A 18 -6.65 -3.53 -4.34
N ASP A 19 -7.07 -2.86 -5.40
CA ASP A 19 -7.04 -3.34 -6.79
C ASP A 19 -5.61 -3.44 -7.35
N LEU A 20 -4.74 -2.47 -7.02
CA LEU A 20 -3.36 -2.39 -7.52
C LEU A 20 -2.31 -3.04 -6.61
N LEU A 21 -2.47 -2.93 -5.29
CA LEU A 21 -1.46 -3.35 -4.31
C LEU A 21 -1.96 -4.41 -3.33
N GLY A 22 -3.25 -4.68 -3.33
CA GLY A 22 -3.92 -5.56 -2.36
C GLY A 22 -4.24 -6.96 -2.90
N GLY A 23 -4.51 -7.87 -1.98
CA GLY A 23 -4.99 -9.23 -2.26
C GLY A 23 -3.93 -10.20 -2.79
N PHE A 24 -4.22 -11.49 -2.67
CA PHE A 24 -3.35 -12.54 -3.18
C PHE A 24 -3.64 -12.81 -4.66
N ARG A 25 -2.62 -12.74 -5.51
CA ARG A 25 -2.71 -12.98 -6.96
C ARG A 25 -2.08 -14.33 -7.32
N ARG A 26 -2.49 -14.92 -8.44
CA ARG A 26 -1.98 -16.21 -8.91
C ARG A 26 -0.47 -16.12 -9.15
N GLY A 27 0.30 -16.95 -8.44
CA GLY A 27 1.76 -16.92 -8.48
C GLY A 27 2.42 -16.19 -7.30
N GLY A 28 1.64 -15.68 -6.35
CA GLY A 28 2.16 -15.02 -5.16
C GLY A 28 2.47 -13.55 -5.37
N TYR A 29 2.86 -12.88 -4.29
CA TYR A 29 3.08 -11.44 -4.31
C TYR A 29 4.35 -11.07 -5.07
N GLU A 30 5.42 -11.84 -4.92
CA GLU A 30 6.70 -11.59 -5.62
C GLU A 30 6.51 -11.54 -7.14
N LYS A 31 5.76 -12.50 -7.71
CA LYS A 31 5.42 -12.46 -9.14
C LYS A 31 4.55 -11.27 -9.50
N TYR A 32 3.66 -10.84 -8.61
CA TYR A 32 2.81 -9.69 -8.85
C TYR A 32 3.59 -8.37 -8.82
N MET A 33 4.71 -8.29 -8.10
CA MET A 33 5.58 -7.11 -8.09
C MET A 33 6.15 -6.77 -9.48
N GLU A 34 6.22 -7.76 -10.38
CA GLU A 34 6.67 -7.58 -11.76
C GLU A 34 5.57 -7.02 -12.69
N SER A 35 4.34 -6.88 -12.20
CA SER A 35 3.21 -6.43 -13.01
C SER A 35 3.12 -4.91 -13.14
N GLU A 36 2.55 -4.44 -14.25
CA GLU A 36 2.27 -3.02 -14.45
C GLU A 36 1.31 -2.46 -13.39
N ASP A 37 0.32 -3.24 -12.94
CA ASP A 37 -0.61 -2.83 -11.88
C ASP A 37 0.12 -2.49 -10.59
N TYR A 38 1.05 -3.36 -10.19
CA TYR A 38 1.85 -3.14 -8.99
C TYR A 38 2.69 -1.86 -9.12
N MET A 39 3.39 -1.69 -10.24
CA MET A 39 4.21 -0.51 -10.48
C MET A 39 3.37 0.78 -10.49
N ARG A 40 2.16 0.75 -11.08
CA ARG A 40 1.21 1.88 -11.00
C ARG A 40 0.80 2.18 -9.56
N GLY A 41 0.56 1.15 -8.76
CA GLY A 41 0.26 1.31 -7.34
C GLY A 41 1.40 1.94 -6.55
N ILE A 42 2.65 1.52 -6.81
CA ILE A 42 3.84 2.08 -6.17
C ILE A 42 4.04 3.55 -6.58
N SER A 43 3.97 3.88 -7.87
CA SER A 43 4.04 5.26 -8.33
C SER A 43 2.99 6.13 -7.65
N ARG A 44 1.75 5.63 -7.52
CA ARG A 44 0.69 6.36 -6.84
C ARG A 44 0.97 6.60 -5.35
N LEU A 45 1.61 5.65 -4.66
CA LEU A 45 2.03 5.84 -3.28
C LEU A 45 3.14 6.89 -3.15
N LEU A 46 4.11 6.90 -4.08
CA LEU A 46 5.19 7.88 -4.10
C LEU A 46 4.63 9.29 -4.31
N GLU A 47 3.76 9.49 -5.30
CA GLU A 47 3.06 10.78 -5.53
C GLU A 47 2.34 11.27 -4.26
N LEU A 48 1.63 10.38 -3.56
CA LEU A 48 0.93 10.74 -2.32
C LEU A 48 1.91 11.08 -1.18
N ALA A 49 3.05 10.40 -1.12
CA ALA A 49 4.06 10.61 -0.08
C ALA A 49 4.84 11.93 -0.26
N GLU A 50 4.90 12.48 -1.48
CA GLU A 50 5.50 13.79 -1.74
C GLU A 50 4.71 14.93 -1.08
N GLU A 51 3.38 14.84 -1.08
CA GLU A 51 2.50 15.89 -0.56
C GLU A 51 1.95 15.61 0.84
N HIS A 52 1.94 14.34 1.28
CA HIS A 52 1.22 13.92 2.48
C HIS A 52 1.99 12.89 3.30
N LYS A 53 1.66 12.82 4.60
CA LYS A 53 2.03 11.68 5.45
C LYS A 53 1.11 10.51 5.14
N VAL A 54 1.65 9.48 4.48
CA VAL A 54 0.89 8.32 4.04
C VAL A 54 0.98 7.19 5.06
N VAL A 55 -0.17 6.57 5.36
CA VAL A 55 -0.27 5.35 6.16
C VAL A 55 -0.85 4.24 5.29
N ILE A 56 -0.16 3.11 5.22
CA ILE A 56 -0.62 1.93 4.48
C ILE A 56 -1.22 0.93 5.45
N MET A 57 -2.50 0.60 5.23
CA MET A 57 -3.25 -0.34 6.05
C MET A 57 -3.69 -1.56 5.23
N CYS A 58 -3.70 -2.72 5.88
CA CYS A 58 -4.28 -3.93 5.32
C CYS A 58 -5.04 -4.74 6.39
N VAL A 59 -6.03 -5.51 5.94
CA VAL A 59 -6.85 -6.45 6.73
C VAL A 59 -6.11 -7.74 7.11
N GLU A 60 -5.01 -8.11 6.45
CA GLU A 60 -4.31 -9.36 6.77
C GLU A 60 -3.66 -9.29 8.17
N ARG A 61 -4.07 -10.23 9.04
CA ARG A 61 -3.57 -10.33 10.42
C ARG A 61 -2.14 -10.87 10.52
N ASN A 62 -1.68 -11.65 9.53
CA ASN A 62 -0.38 -12.31 9.58
C ASN A 62 0.64 -11.61 8.67
N VAL A 63 1.61 -10.93 9.26
CA VAL A 63 2.67 -10.20 8.55
C VAL A 63 3.48 -11.11 7.61
N ARG A 64 3.67 -12.40 7.95
CA ARG A 64 4.46 -13.34 7.13
C ARG A 64 3.85 -13.58 5.74
N GLY A 65 2.55 -13.40 5.59
CA GLY A 65 1.83 -13.50 4.32
C GLY A 65 1.21 -12.19 3.85
N CYS A 66 1.51 -11.07 4.54
CA CYS A 66 0.91 -9.78 4.22
C CYS A 66 1.69 -9.12 3.08
N HIS A 67 0.96 -8.58 2.11
CA HIS A 67 1.55 -7.84 1.00
C HIS A 67 2.34 -6.60 1.44
N ARG A 68 2.02 -6.04 2.62
CA ARG A 68 2.64 -4.81 3.13
C ARG A 68 4.14 -4.91 3.24
N ARG A 69 4.69 -6.10 3.55
CA ARG A 69 6.14 -6.32 3.62
C ARG A 69 6.83 -5.97 2.30
N TYR A 70 6.25 -6.42 1.20
CA TYR A 70 6.83 -6.22 -0.13
C TYR A 70 6.65 -4.77 -0.60
N ILE A 71 5.51 -4.15 -0.29
CA ILE A 71 5.30 -2.71 -0.55
C ILE A 71 6.33 -1.87 0.21
N SER A 72 6.49 -2.11 1.52
CA SER A 72 7.48 -1.42 2.35
C SER A 72 8.87 -1.56 1.79
N ARG A 73 9.28 -2.79 1.43
CA ARG A 73 10.59 -3.03 0.83
C ARG A 73 10.81 -2.25 -0.47
N THR A 74 9.82 -2.24 -1.38
CA THR A 74 9.92 -1.49 -2.64
C THR A 74 10.03 0.01 -2.39
N LEU A 75 9.30 0.54 -1.39
CA LEU A 75 9.40 1.96 -1.02
C LEU A 75 10.77 2.29 -0.42
N GLU A 76 11.32 1.43 0.46
CA GLU A 76 12.67 1.58 1.01
C GLU A 76 13.74 1.52 -0.09
N GLU A 77 13.61 0.59 -1.04
CA GLU A 77 14.50 0.48 -2.21
C GLU A 77 14.40 1.72 -3.13
N ALA A 78 13.24 2.40 -3.15
CA ALA A 78 13.04 3.68 -3.81
C ALA A 78 13.52 4.91 -2.99
N GLY A 79 14.12 4.68 -1.82
CA GLY A 79 14.69 5.74 -0.96
C GLY A 79 13.69 6.40 -0.01
N VAL A 80 12.48 5.85 0.14
CA VAL A 80 11.48 6.35 1.08
C VAL A 80 11.72 5.79 2.47
N GLU A 81 11.69 6.64 3.49
CA GLU A 81 11.71 6.20 4.89
C GLU A 81 10.38 5.53 5.26
N VAL A 82 10.43 4.26 5.67
CA VAL A 82 9.26 3.50 6.11
C VAL A 82 9.34 3.25 7.61
N ILE A 83 8.26 3.61 8.33
CA ILE A 83 8.12 3.38 9.77
C ILE A 83 7.02 2.36 10.01
N HIS A 84 7.33 1.30 10.74
CA HIS A 84 6.36 0.29 11.17
C HIS A 84 5.73 0.68 12.52
N LEU A 85 4.40 0.79 12.55
CA LEU A 85 3.59 1.12 13.72
C LEU A 85 3.12 -0.13 14.49
#